data_AF-A0A0F9KBJ3-F1
#
_entry.id   AF-A0A0F9KBJ3-F1
#
_cell.length_a   1.000
_cell.length_b   1.000
_cell.length_c   1.000
_cell.angle_alpha   90.00
_cell.angle_beta   90.00
_cell.angle_gamma   90.00
#
_symmetry.space_group_name_H-M   'P 1'
#
loop_
_entity.id
_entity.type
_entity.pdbx_description
1 polymer ?
#
loop_
_entity_poly.entity_id
_entity_poly.type
_entity_poly.pdbx_seq_one_letter_code
_entity_poly.pdbx_strand_id
1 'polypeptide(L)'
;MSKHIPNHDPVQELLRRLEGVKKAGADKWQAFCPLHENPPDGHKRSLSVGRGTDGRALIHCKACGKAASKAILAVIDLSLADLYPAQDRTSKRARLAPSAQKQKGPTIYNSHEDAIAAAARMARGQFAAEWKYPGDAFRVARFALPDGDKSFRPIHRNGRGWIVDYPTGPLPLYRGDELPETGPIILVEGERCADDTRSVDFAAVTSAHGAGAAHKSDWLPLAGREVIALPDNDDSGRRYVQEVAAILARLSPPAT
;
A
#
# COMPACT_ATOMS: atom_id res chain seq x y z
N MET A 1 -1.68 -17.68 -22.68
CA MET A 1 -1.80 -19.15 -22.74
C MET A 1 -1.07 -19.74 -21.54
N SER A 2 -1.77 -20.04 -20.44
CA SER A 2 -1.15 -20.63 -19.25
C SER A 2 -0.96 -22.13 -19.49
N LYS A 3 0.30 -22.58 -19.61
CA LYS A 3 0.64 -24.00 -19.80
C LYS A 3 0.50 -24.69 -18.45
N HIS A 4 -0.64 -25.34 -18.23
CA HIS A 4 -0.87 -26.11 -17.01
C HIS A 4 -0.07 -27.41 -17.06
N ILE A 5 1.00 -27.51 -16.28
CA ILE A 5 1.81 -28.73 -16.14
C ILE A 5 1.31 -29.49 -14.91
N PRO A 6 0.82 -30.73 -15.03
CA PRO A 6 0.43 -31.54 -13.88
C PRO A 6 1.65 -31.87 -13.02
N ASN A 7 1.48 -31.88 -11.70
CA ASN A 7 2.51 -32.10 -10.67
C ASN A 7 3.49 -30.91 -10.45
N HIS A 8 2.93 -29.70 -10.36
CA HIS A 8 3.69 -28.47 -10.14
C HIS A 8 4.23 -28.36 -8.70
N ASP A 9 5.53 -28.60 -8.53
CA ASP A 9 6.28 -28.25 -7.31
C ASP A 9 6.73 -26.78 -7.40
N PRO A 10 6.09 -25.86 -6.65
CA PRO A 10 6.32 -24.42 -6.79
C PRO A 10 7.75 -24.02 -6.41
N VAL A 11 8.42 -24.79 -5.55
CA VAL A 11 9.81 -24.50 -5.18
C VAL A 11 10.73 -24.85 -6.34
N GLN A 12 10.53 -26.01 -6.98
CA GLN A 12 11.37 -26.43 -8.11
C GLN A 12 11.20 -25.52 -9.32
N GLU A 13 9.97 -25.09 -9.62
CA GLU A 13 9.71 -24.15 -10.71
C GLU A 13 10.44 -22.83 -10.49
N LEU A 14 10.40 -22.30 -9.26
CA LEU A 14 11.11 -21.08 -8.90
C LEU A 14 12.62 -21.26 -9.05
N LEU A 15 13.19 -22.34 -8.50
CA LEU A 15 14.65 -22.58 -8.55
C LEU A 15 15.17 -22.74 -9.98
N ARG A 16 14.39 -23.37 -10.87
CA ARG A 16 14.81 -23.58 -12.27
C ARG A 16 14.93 -22.26 -13.06
N ARG A 17 14.22 -21.22 -12.64
CA ARG A 17 14.20 -19.89 -13.29
C ARG A 17 15.15 -18.88 -12.64
N LEU A 18 15.86 -19.28 -11.59
CA LEU A 18 16.78 -18.42 -10.84
C LEU A 18 18.24 -18.78 -11.16
N GLU A 19 19.08 -17.76 -11.21
CA GLU A 19 20.51 -17.94 -11.46
C GLU A 19 21.31 -18.09 -10.15
N GLY A 20 22.40 -18.86 -10.24
CA GLY A 20 23.34 -19.04 -9.14
C GLY A 20 22.76 -19.76 -7.91
N VAL A 21 21.72 -20.57 -8.06
CA VAL A 21 21.08 -21.29 -6.94
C VAL A 21 22.10 -22.10 -6.12
N LYS A 22 22.09 -21.89 -4.80
CA LYS A 22 22.90 -22.62 -3.81
C LYS A 22 22.00 -23.10 -2.67
N LYS A 23 22.12 -24.37 -2.29
CA LYS A 23 21.41 -24.93 -1.14
C LYS A 23 21.97 -24.33 0.16
N ALA A 24 21.08 -23.90 1.05
CA ALA A 24 21.42 -23.24 2.32
C ALA A 24 20.88 -24.00 3.55
N GLY A 25 20.14 -25.09 3.36
CA GLY A 25 19.63 -25.96 4.41
C GLY A 25 18.61 -26.98 3.88
N ALA A 26 17.96 -27.70 4.79
CA ALA A 26 16.76 -28.46 4.44
C ALA A 26 15.69 -27.45 4.00
N ASP A 27 15.13 -27.67 2.80
CA ASP A 27 14.09 -26.84 2.21
C ASP A 27 14.40 -25.33 2.11
N LYS A 28 15.68 -24.96 2.01
CA LYS A 28 16.14 -23.58 1.89
C LYS A 28 17.26 -23.42 0.86
N TRP A 29 17.17 -22.38 0.05
CA TRP A 29 18.12 -22.02 -1.00
C TRP A 29 18.39 -20.52 -1.02
N GLN A 30 19.51 -20.15 -1.61
CA GLN A 30 19.88 -18.79 -1.95
C GLN A 30 20.14 -18.70 -3.45
N ALA A 31 19.74 -17.61 -4.08
CA ALA A 31 19.95 -17.34 -5.50
C ALA A 31 20.29 -15.88 -5.72
N PHE A 32 20.69 -15.53 -6.94
CA PHE A 32 20.80 -14.13 -7.30
C PHE A 32 19.40 -13.52 -7.48
N CYS A 33 19.21 -12.29 -7.00
CA CYS A 33 17.97 -11.57 -7.16
C CYS A 33 17.88 -11.01 -8.59
N PRO A 34 16.94 -11.49 -9.42
CA PRO A 34 16.84 -11.10 -10.83
C PRO A 34 16.45 -9.62 -11.01
N LEU A 35 16.03 -8.95 -9.94
CA LEU A 35 15.63 -7.53 -9.98
C LEU A 35 16.82 -6.57 -9.88
N HIS A 36 17.91 -6.94 -9.19
CA HIS A 36 19.00 -5.99 -8.92
C HIS A 36 20.41 -6.60 -8.97
N GLU A 37 20.54 -7.91 -9.15
CA GLU A 37 21.84 -8.57 -9.29
C GLU A 37 22.01 -9.04 -10.74
N ASN A 38 23.17 -8.73 -11.30
CA ASN A 38 23.56 -9.13 -12.65
C ASN A 38 24.92 -9.86 -12.59
N PRO A 39 24.95 -11.15 -12.26
CA PRO A 39 26.18 -11.93 -12.24
C PRO A 39 26.88 -11.87 -13.62
N PRO A 40 28.22 -11.80 -13.68
CA PRO A 40 29.18 -12.17 -12.65
C PRO A 40 29.71 -11.01 -11.77
N ASP A 41 29.03 -9.87 -11.66
CA ASP A 41 29.49 -8.59 -11.07
C ASP A 41 29.85 -8.60 -9.55
N GLY A 42 30.18 -9.75 -8.94
CA GLY A 42 30.75 -9.84 -7.59
C GLY A 42 29.74 -9.72 -6.44
N HIS A 43 28.45 -9.61 -6.74
CA HIS A 43 27.40 -9.51 -5.72
C HIS A 43 27.16 -10.82 -4.96
N LYS A 44 26.77 -10.72 -3.68
CA LYS A 44 26.41 -11.88 -2.84
C LYS A 44 24.92 -12.18 -3.01
N ARG A 45 24.56 -13.44 -3.30
CA ARG A 45 23.18 -13.97 -3.39
C ARG A 45 22.25 -13.40 -2.31
N SER A 46 21.40 -12.45 -2.69
CA SER A 46 20.51 -11.76 -1.76
C SER A 46 19.10 -12.36 -1.68
N LEU A 47 18.70 -13.17 -2.66
CA LEU A 47 17.39 -13.81 -2.71
C LEU A 47 17.38 -15.12 -1.94
N SER A 48 16.53 -15.21 -0.92
CA SER A 48 16.27 -16.43 -0.17
C SER A 48 14.99 -17.10 -0.69
N VAL A 49 15.06 -18.42 -0.89
CA VAL A 49 13.94 -19.27 -1.28
C VAL A 49 13.76 -20.35 -0.21
N GLY A 50 12.53 -20.64 0.18
CA GLY A 50 12.23 -21.72 1.12
C GLY A 50 10.93 -22.44 0.81
N ARG A 51 10.75 -23.63 1.39
CA ARG A 51 9.47 -24.36 1.37
C ARG A 51 8.72 -24.12 2.68
N GLY A 52 7.45 -23.71 2.58
CA GLY A 52 6.53 -23.69 3.70
C GLY A 52 6.07 -25.10 4.08
N THR A 53 5.58 -25.28 5.30
CA THR A 53 5.02 -26.56 5.77
C THR A 53 3.78 -27.01 4.99
N ASP A 54 3.13 -26.07 4.30
CA ASP A 54 2.00 -26.26 3.39
C ASP A 54 2.44 -26.50 1.92
N GLY A 55 3.74 -26.70 1.68
CA GLY A 55 4.29 -26.99 0.36
C GLY A 55 4.47 -25.77 -0.54
N ARG A 56 4.08 -24.56 -0.10
CA ARG A 56 4.26 -23.33 -0.89
C ARG A 56 5.72 -22.90 -0.94
N ALA A 57 6.11 -22.24 -2.02
CA ALA A 57 7.39 -21.55 -2.13
C ALA A 57 7.32 -20.19 -1.40
N LEU A 58 8.35 -19.88 -0.63
CA LEU A 58 8.55 -18.62 0.07
C LEU A 58 9.75 -17.92 -0.56
N ILE A 59 9.61 -16.63 -0.87
CA ILE A 59 10.71 -15.81 -1.39
C ILE A 59 10.92 -14.57 -0.54
N HIS A 60 12.18 -14.19 -0.35
CA HIS A 60 12.55 -12.95 0.32
C HIS A 60 13.90 -12.46 -0.15
N CYS A 61 13.94 -11.28 -0.76
CA CYS A 61 15.19 -10.59 -1.06
C CYS A 61 15.58 -9.66 0.08
N LYS A 62 16.77 -9.85 0.65
CA LYS A 62 17.25 -9.04 1.78
C LYS A 62 17.55 -7.58 1.40
N ALA A 63 17.85 -7.32 0.13
CA ALA A 63 18.17 -5.98 -0.37
C ALA A 63 16.93 -5.22 -0.89
N CYS A 64 16.03 -5.88 -1.62
CA CYS A 64 14.81 -5.25 -2.16
C CYS A 64 13.65 -5.16 -1.16
N GLY A 65 13.72 -5.90 -0.05
CA GLY A 65 12.66 -5.96 0.95
C GLY A 65 11.42 -6.74 0.50
N LYS A 66 10.44 -6.86 1.42
CA LYS A 66 9.25 -7.73 1.24
C LYS A 66 8.29 -7.26 0.14
N ALA A 67 8.21 -5.96 -0.11
CA ALA A 67 7.31 -5.37 -1.10
C ALA A 67 7.71 -5.72 -2.55
N ALA A 68 8.98 -6.09 -2.79
CA ALA A 68 9.50 -6.39 -4.12
C ALA A 68 9.16 -7.81 -4.63
N SER A 69 8.53 -8.67 -3.82
CA SER A 69 8.25 -10.07 -4.18
C SER A 69 7.51 -10.21 -5.51
N LYS A 70 6.52 -9.34 -5.79
CA LYS A 70 5.79 -9.35 -7.07
C LYS A 70 6.69 -8.97 -8.25
N ALA A 71 7.53 -7.95 -8.08
CA ALA A 71 8.45 -7.49 -9.12
C ALA A 71 9.51 -8.56 -9.43
N ILE A 72 10.06 -9.21 -8.40
CA ILE A 72 11.01 -10.31 -8.54
C ILE A 72 10.41 -11.47 -9.34
N LEU A 73 9.17 -11.88 -9.02
CA LEU A 73 8.47 -12.95 -9.74
C LEU A 73 8.20 -12.59 -11.20
N ALA A 74 7.80 -11.34 -11.46
CA ALA A 74 7.51 -10.88 -12.81
C ALA A 74 8.74 -10.95 -13.73
N VAL A 75 9.95 -10.64 -13.23
CA VAL A 75 11.19 -10.75 -14.02
C VAL A 75 11.47 -12.20 -14.44
N ILE A 76 11.10 -13.17 -13.62
CA ILE A 76 11.24 -14.60 -13.93
C ILE A 76 9.98 -15.21 -14.53
N ASP A 77 9.04 -14.39 -15.02
CA ASP A 77 7.81 -14.81 -15.68
C ASP A 77 6.98 -15.78 -14.80
N LEU A 78 6.85 -15.41 -13.52
CA LEU A 78 5.98 -16.06 -12.54
C LEU A 78 5.06 -15.04 -11.86
N SER A 79 3.99 -15.54 -11.27
CA SER A 79 3.04 -14.80 -10.45
C SER A 79 3.01 -15.32 -9.02
N LEU A 80 2.28 -14.64 -8.13
CA LEU A 80 2.07 -15.13 -6.77
C LEU A 80 1.31 -16.47 -6.71
N ALA A 81 0.49 -16.79 -7.73
CA ALA A 81 -0.26 -18.03 -7.77
C ALA A 81 0.67 -19.25 -7.95
N ASP A 82 1.78 -19.06 -8.66
CA ASP A 82 2.76 -20.12 -8.93
C ASP A 82 3.60 -20.47 -7.70
N LEU A 83 3.47 -19.73 -6.61
CA LEU A 83 4.10 -20.11 -5.33
C LEU A 83 3.36 -21.22 -4.59
N TYR A 84 2.19 -21.66 -5.06
CA TYR A 84 1.36 -22.65 -4.37
C TYR A 84 1.38 -24.01 -5.09
N PRO A 85 1.34 -25.14 -4.35
CA PRO A 85 1.29 -26.46 -4.95
C PRO A 85 -0.04 -26.68 -5.68
N ALA A 86 0.01 -27.40 -6.81
CA ALA A 86 -1.20 -27.82 -7.50
C ALA A 86 -1.99 -28.79 -6.61
N GLN A 87 -3.22 -28.43 -6.20
CA GLN A 87 -4.05 -29.32 -5.40
C GLN A 87 -4.49 -30.56 -6.21
N ASP A 88 -4.18 -31.74 -5.68
CA ASP A 88 -4.55 -33.02 -6.27
C ASP A 88 -6.08 -33.21 -6.25
N ARG A 89 -6.66 -33.56 -7.40
CA ARG A 89 -8.12 -33.50 -7.68
C ARG A 89 -8.86 -34.82 -7.39
N THR A 90 -8.37 -35.67 -6.50
CA THR A 90 -8.85 -37.06 -6.34
C THR A 90 -9.67 -37.33 -5.07
N SER A 91 -10.57 -36.41 -4.68
CA SER A 91 -11.70 -36.80 -3.82
C SER A 91 -12.94 -35.94 -4.09
N LYS A 92 -13.75 -36.35 -5.06
CA LYS A 92 -15.15 -35.94 -5.19
C LYS A 92 -15.96 -36.57 -4.04
N ARG A 93 -15.97 -35.94 -2.87
CA ARG A 93 -17.25 -35.74 -2.15
C ARG A 93 -17.78 -34.42 -2.65
N ALA A 94 -19.01 -34.42 -3.16
CA ALA A 94 -19.66 -33.31 -3.84
C ALA A 94 -19.28 -31.96 -3.20
N ARG A 95 -18.25 -31.32 -3.75
CA ARG A 95 -18.11 -29.88 -3.61
C ARG A 95 -19.26 -29.37 -4.44
N LEU A 96 -20.35 -29.01 -3.75
CA LEU A 96 -21.10 -27.81 -4.13
C LEU A 96 -20.07 -26.87 -4.74
N ALA A 97 -20.25 -26.51 -6.02
CA ALA A 97 -19.43 -25.51 -6.69
C ALA A 97 -19.04 -24.48 -5.63
N PRO A 98 -17.75 -24.11 -5.44
CA PRO A 98 -17.40 -23.12 -4.42
C PRO A 98 -18.40 -22.02 -4.66
N SER A 99 -19.36 -21.86 -3.72
CA SER A 99 -20.42 -20.88 -3.90
C SER A 99 -19.61 -19.66 -4.20
N ALA A 100 -19.74 -19.12 -5.43
CA ALA A 100 -18.87 -18.05 -5.91
C ALA A 100 -18.78 -17.12 -4.72
N GLN A 101 -17.64 -17.11 -4.02
CA GLN A 101 -17.66 -16.71 -2.61
C GLN A 101 -17.91 -15.25 -2.77
N LYS A 102 -19.19 -14.87 -2.63
CA LYS A 102 -19.69 -13.57 -3.00
C LYS A 102 -18.71 -12.69 -2.30
N GLN A 103 -17.86 -11.98 -3.07
CA GLN A 103 -16.99 -11.00 -2.47
C GLN A 103 -17.99 -10.17 -1.68
N LYS A 104 -17.98 -10.35 -0.36
CA LYS A 104 -19.01 -9.74 0.47
C LYS A 104 -18.71 -8.28 0.24
N GLY A 105 -19.62 -7.61 -0.47
CA GLY A 105 -19.46 -6.21 -0.78
C GLY A 105 -19.15 -5.48 0.52
N PRO A 106 -18.45 -4.33 0.44
CA PRO A 106 -18.08 -3.59 1.62
C PRO A 106 -19.30 -3.45 2.55
N THR A 107 -19.11 -3.74 3.84
CA THR A 107 -20.20 -3.62 4.82
C THR A 107 -20.67 -2.18 4.83
N ILE A 108 -21.97 -2.00 4.59
CA ILE A 108 -22.63 -0.70 4.56
C ILE A 108 -23.23 -0.47 5.94
N TYR A 109 -22.84 0.63 6.58
CA TYR A 109 -23.36 1.08 7.87
C TYR A 109 -24.41 2.16 7.64
N ASN A 110 -25.44 2.18 8.49
CA ASN A 110 -26.57 3.09 8.33
C ASN A 110 -26.23 4.52 8.78
N SER A 111 -25.31 4.66 9.73
CA SER A 111 -24.87 5.95 10.25
C SER A 111 -23.34 6.09 10.27
N HIS A 112 -22.88 7.33 10.46
CA HIS A 112 -21.46 7.64 10.61
C HIS A 112 -20.93 7.03 11.91
N GLU A 113 -21.71 7.12 12.97
CA GLU A 113 -21.40 6.58 14.29
C GLU A 113 -21.24 5.06 14.24
N ASP A 114 -22.09 4.36 13.49
CA ASP A 114 -21.98 2.91 13.30
C ASP A 114 -20.69 2.53 12.56
N ALA A 115 -20.32 3.31 11.54
CA ALA A 115 -19.07 3.11 10.79
C ALA A 115 -17.84 3.37 11.68
N ILE A 116 -17.85 4.43 12.51
CA ILE A 116 -16.80 4.72 13.48
C ILE A 116 -16.69 3.60 14.52
N ALA A 117 -17.81 3.13 15.07
CA ALA A 117 -17.83 2.04 16.04
C ALA A 117 -17.31 0.73 15.42
N ALA A 118 -17.64 0.45 14.16
CA ALA A 118 -17.08 -0.69 13.44
C ALA A 118 -15.58 -0.53 13.19
N ALA A 119 -15.13 0.65 12.75
CA ALA A 119 -13.73 0.97 12.54
C ALA A 119 -12.90 0.83 13.84
N ALA A 120 -13.45 1.26 14.98
CA ALA A 120 -12.85 1.07 16.31
C ALA A 120 -12.64 -0.41 16.63
N ARG A 121 -13.67 -1.25 16.41
CA ARG A 121 -13.57 -2.72 16.60
C ARG A 121 -12.54 -3.35 15.67
N MET A 122 -12.49 -2.93 14.40
CA MET A 122 -11.53 -3.40 13.41
C MET A 122 -10.10 -3.02 13.78
N ALA A 123 -9.89 -1.80 14.28
CA ALA A 123 -8.60 -1.32 14.75
C ALA A 123 -8.19 -1.92 16.11
N ARG A 124 -9.16 -2.43 16.89
CA ARG A 124 -8.98 -2.75 18.32
C ARG A 124 -8.47 -1.54 19.11
N GLY A 125 -8.96 -0.36 18.75
CA GLY A 125 -8.50 0.92 19.30
C GLY A 125 -9.64 1.83 19.70
N GLN A 126 -9.31 2.88 20.45
CA GLN A 126 -10.23 3.93 20.85
C GLN A 126 -10.21 5.07 19.84
N PHE A 127 -11.38 5.54 19.41
CA PHE A 127 -11.49 6.70 18.54
C PHE A 127 -10.82 7.91 19.20
N ALA A 128 -9.99 8.62 18.45
CA ALA A 128 -9.17 9.72 18.97
C ALA A 128 -9.37 11.03 18.21
N ALA A 129 -9.55 10.97 16.89
CA ALA A 129 -9.75 12.16 16.04
C ALA A 129 -10.37 11.76 14.69
N GLU A 130 -10.92 12.73 13.98
CA GLU A 130 -11.36 12.57 12.59
C GLU A 130 -11.00 13.82 11.79
N TRP A 131 -10.56 13.61 10.55
CA TRP A 131 -10.35 14.68 9.56
C TRP A 131 -11.29 14.50 8.37
N LYS A 132 -12.01 15.56 8.01
CA LYS A 132 -12.94 15.59 6.88
C LYS A 132 -12.24 16.17 5.65
N TYR A 133 -12.31 15.46 4.53
CA TYR A 133 -11.75 15.92 3.27
C TYR A 133 -12.76 16.81 2.49
N PRO A 134 -12.26 17.66 1.56
CA PRO A 134 -13.07 18.57 0.76
C PRO A 134 -14.31 17.92 0.13
N GLY A 135 -15.40 18.67 0.06
CA GLY A 135 -16.65 18.20 -0.54
C GLY A 135 -17.32 17.01 0.17
N ASP A 136 -16.93 16.70 1.41
CA ASP A 136 -17.35 15.48 2.13
C ASP A 136 -16.99 14.19 1.38
N ALA A 137 -15.92 14.22 0.56
CA ALA A 137 -15.49 13.09 -0.25
C ALA A 137 -15.21 11.84 0.58
N PHE A 138 -14.51 12.02 1.70
CA PHE A 138 -14.31 11.00 2.73
C PHE A 138 -13.79 11.66 4.02
N ARG A 139 -13.60 10.83 5.04
CA ARG A 139 -13.03 11.18 6.35
C ARG A 139 -11.94 10.19 6.72
N VAL A 140 -10.97 10.61 7.52
CA VAL A 140 -9.96 9.71 8.11
C VAL A 140 -10.13 9.74 9.62
N ALA A 141 -10.56 8.61 10.19
CA ALA A 141 -10.67 8.41 11.62
C ALA A 141 -9.36 7.84 12.19
N ARG A 142 -8.84 8.45 13.25
CA ARG A 142 -7.68 7.99 14.02
C ARG A 142 -8.14 7.21 15.24
N PHE A 143 -7.47 6.09 15.49
CA PHE A 143 -7.66 5.25 16.66
C PHE A 143 -6.35 5.12 17.43
N ALA A 144 -6.39 5.33 18.74
CA ALA A 144 -5.30 5.00 19.65
C ALA A 144 -5.36 3.50 19.98
N LEU A 145 -4.24 2.81 19.84
CA LEU A 145 -4.11 1.38 20.10
C LEU A 145 -3.59 1.14 21.53
N PRO A 146 -3.89 -0.02 22.16
CA PRO A 146 -3.49 -0.31 23.54
C PRO A 146 -1.97 -0.33 23.78
N ASP A 147 -1.18 -0.57 22.73
CA ASP A 147 0.29 -0.59 22.75
C ASP A 147 0.92 0.81 22.59
N GLY A 148 0.09 1.86 22.47
CA GLY A 148 0.54 3.24 22.23
C GLY A 148 0.68 3.60 20.74
N ASP A 149 0.52 2.64 19.83
CA ASP A 149 0.49 2.91 18.40
C ASP A 149 -0.84 3.55 17.96
N LYS A 150 -0.95 3.84 16.67
CA LYS A 150 -2.10 4.48 16.04
C LYS A 150 -2.53 3.73 14.79
N SER A 151 -3.84 3.65 14.57
CA SER A 151 -4.43 3.18 13.32
C SER A 151 -5.27 4.29 12.71
N PHE A 152 -5.25 4.39 11.38
CA PHE A 152 -6.09 5.31 10.61
C PHE A 152 -7.07 4.52 9.76
N ARG A 153 -8.33 4.95 9.70
CA ARG A 153 -9.37 4.30 8.88
C ARG A 153 -10.13 5.34 8.05
N PRO A 154 -10.12 5.21 6.72
CA PRO A 154 -10.99 6.01 5.88
C PRO A 154 -12.46 5.63 6.08
N ILE A 155 -13.34 6.62 5.98
CA ILE A 155 -14.79 6.43 6.05
C ILE A 155 -15.44 7.35 5.02
N HIS A 156 -16.31 6.82 4.16
CA HIS A 156 -17.01 7.63 3.16
C HIS A 156 -18.44 7.15 2.92
N ARG A 157 -19.26 8.01 2.28
CA ARG A 157 -20.60 7.65 1.83
C ARG A 157 -20.55 7.06 0.42
N ASN A 158 -21.26 5.97 0.18
CA ASN A 158 -21.36 5.34 -1.16
C ASN A 158 -22.73 5.52 -1.83
N GLY A 159 -23.55 6.45 -1.33
CA GLY A 159 -24.94 6.66 -1.76
C GLY A 159 -25.98 5.75 -1.12
N ARG A 160 -25.58 4.60 -0.54
CA ARG A 160 -26.47 3.68 0.21
C ARG A 160 -26.26 3.72 1.72
N GLY A 161 -25.12 4.24 2.16
CA GLY A 161 -24.75 4.35 3.56
C GLY A 161 -23.26 4.65 3.67
N TRP A 162 -22.69 4.31 4.82
CA TRP A 162 -21.30 4.54 5.15
C TRP A 162 -20.46 3.28 4.94
N ILE A 163 -19.23 3.45 4.47
CA ILE A 163 -18.25 2.38 4.28
C ILE A 163 -16.96 2.77 5.01
N VAL A 164 -16.33 1.81 5.67
CA VAL A 164 -14.97 1.92 6.24
C VAL A 164 -13.96 1.43 5.21
N ASP A 165 -13.69 2.26 4.21
CA ASP A 165 -12.69 2.08 3.16
C ASP A 165 -12.48 3.43 2.44
N TYR A 166 -11.44 3.53 1.62
CA TYR A 166 -11.22 4.70 0.78
C TYR A 166 -12.22 4.71 -0.40
N PRO A 167 -12.65 5.90 -0.85
CA PRO A 167 -13.35 6.00 -2.12
C PRO A 167 -12.41 5.64 -3.27
N THR A 168 -12.99 5.24 -4.39
CA THR A 168 -12.24 4.94 -5.61
C THR A 168 -11.86 6.22 -6.35
N GLY A 169 -10.67 6.27 -6.93
CA GLY A 169 -10.20 7.40 -7.74
C GLY A 169 -9.22 8.30 -7.00
N PRO A 170 -8.79 9.41 -7.64
CA PRO A 170 -7.90 10.39 -7.02
C PRO A 170 -8.55 11.00 -5.77
N LEU A 171 -7.77 11.09 -4.70
CA LEU A 171 -8.24 11.59 -3.41
C LEU A 171 -7.90 13.07 -3.26
N PRO A 172 -8.83 13.94 -2.86
CA PRO A 172 -8.51 15.34 -2.62
C PRO A 172 -7.40 15.49 -1.58
N LEU A 173 -6.65 16.60 -1.65
CA LEU A 173 -5.77 17.02 -0.57
C LEU A 173 -6.59 17.43 0.65
N TYR A 174 -6.08 17.12 1.85
CA TYR A 174 -6.68 17.65 3.07
C TYR A 174 -6.53 19.18 3.07
N ARG A 175 -7.64 19.90 3.29
CA ARG A 175 -7.76 21.38 3.20
C ARG A 175 -7.45 22.00 1.83
N GLY A 176 -7.49 21.20 0.76
CA GLY A 176 -7.24 21.70 -0.60
C GLY A 176 -8.27 22.73 -1.11
N ASP A 177 -9.45 22.78 -0.51
CA ASP A 177 -10.53 23.76 -0.80
C ASP A 177 -10.42 25.05 0.05
N GLU A 178 -9.47 25.12 0.97
CA GLU A 178 -9.25 26.26 1.86
C GLU A 178 -7.96 27.01 1.51
N LEU A 179 -7.40 26.78 0.33
CA LEU A 179 -6.16 27.41 -0.10
C LEU A 179 -6.37 28.92 -0.36
N PRO A 180 -5.44 29.78 0.09
CA PRO A 180 -5.52 31.20 -0.21
C PRO A 180 -5.33 31.43 -1.72
N GLU A 181 -5.77 32.59 -2.22
CA GLU A 181 -5.56 32.97 -3.64
C GLU A 181 -4.08 33.18 -3.96
N THR A 182 -3.30 33.69 -3.00
CA THR A 182 -1.88 34.02 -3.17
C THR A 182 -1.06 33.57 -1.96
N GLY A 183 0.26 33.54 -2.12
CA GLY A 183 1.20 33.15 -1.08
C GLY A 183 1.55 31.65 -1.09
N PRO A 184 2.59 31.28 -0.32
CA PRO A 184 3.10 29.92 -0.28
C PRO A 184 2.15 28.98 0.46
N ILE A 185 2.17 27.72 0.04
CA ILE A 185 1.41 26.63 0.66
C ILE A 185 2.41 25.68 1.33
N ILE A 186 2.22 25.43 2.61
CA ILE A 186 3.02 24.45 3.35
C ILE A 186 2.45 23.05 3.09
N LEU A 187 3.31 22.15 2.62
CA LEU A 187 2.98 20.73 2.49
C LEU A 187 3.61 19.95 3.64
N VAL A 188 2.78 19.25 4.41
CA VAL A 188 3.21 18.35 5.48
C VAL A 188 2.83 16.89 5.18
N GLU A 189 3.26 15.95 6.01
CA GLU A 189 3.04 14.51 5.81
C GLU A 189 1.66 14.00 6.26
N GLY A 190 1.01 14.66 7.23
CA GLY A 190 -0.24 14.16 7.82
C GLY A 190 -1.19 15.23 8.32
N GLU A 191 -2.46 14.85 8.51
CA GLU A 191 -3.56 15.79 8.76
C GLU A 191 -3.39 16.55 10.07
N ARG A 192 -2.87 15.90 11.12
CA ARG A 192 -2.56 16.57 12.39
C ARG A 192 -1.50 17.65 12.21
N CYS A 193 -0.42 17.37 11.48
CA CYS A 193 0.62 18.37 11.23
C CYS A 193 0.09 19.53 10.40
N ALA A 194 -0.85 19.27 9.47
CA ALA A 194 -1.53 20.32 8.72
C ALA A 194 -2.37 21.21 9.64
N ASP A 195 -3.14 20.61 10.57
CA ASP A 195 -3.91 21.37 11.57
C ASP A 195 -2.99 22.20 12.50
N ASP A 196 -1.91 21.60 13.00
CA ASP A 196 -0.94 22.28 13.86
C ASP A 196 -0.27 23.45 13.11
N THR A 197 0.04 23.28 11.81
CA THR A 197 0.60 24.34 10.94
C THR A 197 -0.42 25.46 10.69
N ARG A 198 -1.70 25.11 10.50
CA ARG A 198 -2.79 26.10 10.39
C ARG A 198 -2.98 26.89 11.69
N SER A 199 -2.73 26.28 12.84
CA SER A 199 -2.89 26.94 14.14
C SER A 199 -1.90 28.09 14.37
N VAL A 200 -0.85 28.14 13.56
CA VAL A 200 0.15 29.22 13.53
C VAL A 200 0.08 30.05 12.23
N ASP A 201 -1.12 30.13 11.62
CA ASP A 201 -1.49 31.00 10.50
C ASP A 201 -0.79 30.75 9.15
N PHE A 202 -0.22 29.56 8.93
CA PHE A 202 0.27 29.16 7.61
C PHE A 202 -0.78 28.35 6.84
N ALA A 203 -0.95 28.62 5.54
CA ALA A 203 -1.73 27.75 4.67
C ALA A 203 -1.06 26.38 4.57
N ALA A 204 -1.77 25.31 4.90
CA ALA A 204 -1.19 23.98 4.99
C ALA A 204 -2.12 22.90 4.42
N VAL A 205 -1.52 21.93 3.73
CA VAL A 205 -2.19 20.76 3.16
C VAL A 205 -1.37 19.49 3.38
N THR A 206 -2.03 18.34 3.25
CA THR A 206 -1.37 17.03 3.13
C THR A 206 -2.10 16.17 2.09
N SER A 207 -1.39 15.21 1.52
CA SER A 207 -2.00 14.15 0.73
C SER A 207 -2.71 13.12 1.60
N ALA A 208 -3.65 12.40 1.00
CA ALA A 208 -4.32 11.29 1.65
C ALA A 208 -3.37 10.09 1.78
N HIS A 209 -3.56 9.26 2.81
CA HIS A 209 -2.80 8.02 3.07
C HIS A 209 -1.33 8.16 3.52
N GLY A 210 -0.85 9.36 3.87
CA GLY A 210 0.50 9.57 4.39
C GLY A 210 1.62 9.26 3.39
N ALA A 211 2.86 9.19 3.89
CA ALA A 211 4.09 9.24 3.08
C ALA A 211 4.22 8.21 1.94
N GLY A 212 3.59 7.04 2.04
CA GLY A 212 3.76 5.95 1.07
C GLY A 212 2.76 5.96 -0.09
N ALA A 213 1.94 7.00 -0.22
CA ALA A 213 0.78 6.98 -1.10
C ALA A 213 0.48 8.34 -1.78
N ALA A 214 1.47 9.21 -1.92
CA ALA A 214 1.30 10.53 -2.53
C ALA A 214 0.63 10.47 -3.92
N HIS A 215 0.98 9.48 -4.74
CA HIS A 215 0.36 9.24 -6.06
C HIS A 215 -1.15 8.96 -6.05
N LYS A 216 -1.78 8.69 -4.90
CA LYS A 216 -3.23 8.48 -4.82
C LYS A 216 -4.01 9.78 -4.75
N SER A 217 -3.36 10.89 -4.37
CA SER A 217 -4.02 12.17 -4.26
C SER A 217 -4.08 12.93 -5.59
N ASP A 218 -5.09 13.77 -5.71
CA ASP A 218 -5.17 14.79 -6.76
C ASP A 218 -4.39 16.03 -6.33
N TRP A 219 -3.35 16.35 -7.10
CA TRP A 219 -2.42 17.46 -6.84
C TRP A 219 -2.73 18.71 -7.67
N LEU A 220 -3.75 18.66 -8.55
CA LEU A 220 -4.15 19.79 -9.38
C LEU A 220 -4.41 21.10 -8.62
N PRO A 221 -4.93 21.11 -7.37
CA PRO A 221 -5.09 22.36 -6.61
C PRO A 221 -3.79 23.13 -6.38
N LEU A 222 -2.63 22.50 -6.52
CA LEU A 222 -1.32 23.11 -6.34
C LEU A 222 -0.65 23.54 -7.66
N ALA A 223 -1.28 23.35 -8.81
CA ALA A 223 -0.70 23.75 -10.09
C ALA A 223 -0.40 25.26 -10.13
N GLY A 224 0.85 25.62 -10.46
CA GLY A 224 1.31 27.01 -10.49
C GLY A 224 1.46 27.69 -9.14
N ARG A 225 1.35 26.94 -8.04
CA ARG A 225 1.49 27.47 -6.69
C ARG A 225 2.93 27.33 -6.20
N GLU A 226 3.33 28.21 -5.30
CA GLU A 226 4.55 28.04 -4.51
C GLU A 226 4.28 27.08 -3.36
N VAL A 227 5.02 25.97 -3.28
CA VAL A 227 4.81 24.90 -2.30
C VAL A 227 6.09 24.66 -1.50
N ILE A 228 6.00 24.89 -0.19
CA ILE A 228 7.10 24.64 0.75
C ILE A 228 6.83 23.31 1.46
N ALA A 229 7.61 22.29 1.14
CA ALA A 229 7.49 20.98 1.78
C ALA A 229 8.24 20.92 3.12
N LEU A 230 7.54 20.52 4.18
CA LEU A 230 8.06 20.27 5.52
C LEU A 230 7.80 18.79 5.89
N PRO A 231 8.67 17.87 5.43
CA PRO A 231 8.52 16.44 5.74
C PRO A 231 8.92 16.11 7.17
N ASP A 232 8.47 14.97 7.67
CA ASP A 232 9.01 14.40 8.91
C ASP A 232 10.53 14.17 8.76
N ASN A 233 11.29 14.39 9.84
CA ASN A 233 12.75 14.31 9.82
C ASN A 233 13.26 12.85 9.89
N ASP A 234 12.84 12.04 8.93
CA ASP A 234 13.24 10.64 8.80
C ASP A 234 13.35 10.21 7.32
N ASP A 235 13.67 8.93 7.09
CA ASP A 235 13.79 8.38 5.73
C ASP A 235 12.45 8.32 4.99
N SER A 236 11.33 8.19 5.71
CA SER A 236 9.99 8.15 5.12
C SER A 236 9.61 9.52 4.60
N GLY A 237 9.75 10.56 5.43
CA GLY A 237 9.49 11.95 5.07
C GLY A 237 10.37 12.41 3.90
N ARG A 238 11.66 12.03 3.88
CA ARG A 238 12.55 12.31 2.73
C ARG A 238 12.07 11.69 1.43
N ARG A 239 11.58 10.45 1.45
CA ARG A 239 11.04 9.79 0.25
C ARG A 239 9.72 10.41 -0.17
N TYR A 240 8.88 10.77 0.78
CA TYR A 240 7.60 11.43 0.53
C TYR A 240 7.80 12.74 -0.23
N VAL A 241 8.68 13.64 0.27
CA VAL A 241 8.92 14.92 -0.42
C VAL A 241 9.52 14.73 -1.81
N GLN A 242 10.35 13.71 -2.03
CA GLN A 242 10.87 13.39 -3.37
C GLN A 242 9.76 12.93 -4.33
N GLU A 243 8.87 12.05 -3.89
CA GLU A 243 7.72 11.61 -4.70
C GLU A 243 6.81 12.80 -5.02
N VAL A 244 6.51 13.63 -4.02
CA VAL A 244 5.65 14.79 -4.20
C VAL A 244 6.28 15.83 -5.13
N ALA A 245 7.55 16.17 -4.95
CA ALA A 245 8.25 17.10 -5.83
C ALA A 245 8.22 16.64 -7.30
N ALA A 246 8.37 15.34 -7.56
CA ALA A 246 8.26 14.78 -8.89
C ALA A 246 6.83 14.88 -9.48
N ILE A 247 5.79 14.79 -8.63
CA ILE A 247 4.40 15.00 -9.05
C ILE A 247 4.14 16.48 -9.35
N LEU A 248 4.55 17.37 -8.45
CA LEU A 248 4.37 18.81 -8.55
C LEU A 248 5.04 19.41 -9.80
N ALA A 249 6.25 18.94 -10.13
CA ALA A 249 6.97 19.35 -11.33
C ALA A 249 6.28 18.95 -12.64
N ARG A 250 5.36 17.98 -12.61
CA ARG A 250 4.59 17.50 -13.77
C ARG A 250 3.23 18.16 -13.93
N LEU A 251 2.83 18.99 -12.97
CA LEU A 251 1.60 19.77 -13.09
C LEU A 251 1.72 20.79 -14.23
N SER A 252 0.57 21.29 -14.69
CA SER A 252 0.51 22.32 -15.73
C SER A 252 -0.39 23.48 -15.25
N PRO A 253 0.17 24.65 -14.91
CA PRO A 253 1.60 24.92 -14.77
C PRO A 253 2.26 24.13 -13.60
N PRO A 254 3.58 23.86 -13.66
CA PRO A 254 4.28 23.23 -12.55
C PRO A 254 4.14 24.06 -11.27
N ALA A 255 4.04 23.38 -10.13
CA ALA A 255 4.23 24.06 -8.84
C ALA A 255 5.73 24.28 -8.61
N THR A 256 6.07 25.38 -7.93
CA THR A 256 7.46 25.77 -7.64
C THR A 256 7.82 25.56 -6.18
#